data_AF-A0A3N6P0K2-F1
#
_entry.id   AF-A0A3N6P0K2-F1
#
_cell.length_a   1.000
_cell.length_b   1.000
_cell.length_c   1.000
_cell.angle_alpha   90.00
_cell.angle_beta   90.00
_cell.angle_gamma   90.00
#
_symmetry.space_group_name_H-M   'P 1'
#
loop_
_entity.id
_entity.type
_entity.pdbx_description
1 polymer ?
#
loop_
_entity_poly.entity_id
_entity_poly.type
_entity_poly.pdbx_seq_one_letter_code
_entity_poly.pdbx_strand_id
1 'polypeptide(L)'
;MIARDESNNTDVRFRKRLLRVCVSIVILTGVTVILGYGGWIVLTFTAKVGGYDPTTANGELLRDRLLAWPDRNREVMRSNGRTNLPLKP
;
A
#
# COMPACT_ATOMS: atom_id res chain seq x y z
N MET A 1 -7.12 -9.63 60.71
CA MET A 1 -6.82 -10.58 59.62
C MET A 1 -7.59 -10.27 58.33
N ILE A 2 -8.78 -9.67 58.41
CA ILE A 2 -9.69 -9.41 57.27
C ILE A 2 -9.16 -8.43 56.21
N ALA A 3 -8.46 -7.36 56.60
CA ALA A 3 -7.99 -6.32 55.67
C ALA A 3 -6.94 -6.80 54.64
N ARG A 4 -6.17 -7.86 54.95
CA ARG A 4 -5.16 -8.41 54.03
C ARG A 4 -5.79 -9.29 52.94
N ASP A 5 -6.85 -10.03 53.24
CA ASP A 5 -7.53 -10.88 52.27
C ASP A 5 -8.31 -10.07 51.24
N GLU A 6 -8.93 -8.97 51.64
CA GLU A 6 -9.72 -8.11 50.76
C GLU A 6 -8.83 -7.33 49.76
N SER A 7 -7.65 -6.86 50.23
CA SER A 7 -6.59 -6.28 49.38
C SER A 7 -6.05 -7.29 48.37
N ASN A 8 -5.75 -8.53 48.79
CA ASN A 8 -5.27 -9.56 47.86
C ASN A 8 -6.31 -9.90 46.80
N ASN A 9 -7.60 -9.97 47.17
CA ASN A 9 -8.68 -10.30 46.24
C ASN A 9 -8.90 -9.19 45.20
N THR A 10 -8.82 -7.92 45.63
CA THR A 10 -8.92 -6.77 44.73
C THR A 10 -7.74 -6.71 43.75
N ASP A 11 -6.52 -6.95 44.21
CA ASP A 11 -5.33 -7.05 43.34
C ASP A 11 -5.46 -8.16 42.29
N VAL A 12 -5.93 -9.35 42.70
CA VAL A 12 -6.18 -10.47 41.77
C VAL A 12 -7.23 -10.10 40.73
N ARG A 13 -8.30 -9.40 41.13
CA ARG A 13 -9.36 -8.95 40.22
C ARG A 13 -8.87 -7.88 39.25
N PHE A 14 -8.03 -6.94 39.71
CA PHE A 14 -7.41 -5.93 38.86
C PHE A 14 -6.44 -6.54 37.86
N ARG A 15 -5.55 -7.44 38.29
CA ARG A 15 -4.62 -8.16 37.40
C ARG A 15 -5.37 -8.95 36.34
N LYS A 16 -6.46 -9.64 36.70
CA LYS A 16 -7.27 -10.41 35.76
C LYS A 16 -7.95 -9.53 34.70
N ARG A 17 -8.43 -8.34 35.11
CA ARG A 17 -8.99 -7.35 34.17
C ARG A 17 -7.92 -6.78 33.24
N LEU A 18 -6.75 -6.43 33.80
CA LEU A 18 -5.63 -5.90 33.02
C LEU A 18 -5.16 -6.91 31.97
N LEU A 19 -4.97 -8.17 32.37
CA LEU A 19 -4.62 -9.27 31.46
C LEU A 19 -5.63 -9.42 30.33
N ARG A 20 -6.93 -9.35 30.64
CA ARG A 20 -7.99 -9.41 29.65
C ARG A 20 -7.90 -8.27 28.64
N VAL A 21 -7.65 -7.05 29.12
CA VAL A 21 -7.48 -5.87 28.26
C VAL A 21 -6.24 -6.02 27.38
N CYS A 22 -5.11 -6.45 27.94
CA CYS A 22 -3.89 -6.69 27.15
C CYS A 22 -4.13 -7.73 26.06
N VAL A 23 -4.80 -8.85 26.37
CA VAL A 23 -5.15 -9.88 25.37
C VAL A 23 -6.06 -9.30 24.29
N SER A 24 -7.07 -8.51 24.66
CA SER A 24 -7.94 -7.84 23.70
C SER A 24 -7.17 -6.88 22.78
N ILE A 25 -6.25 -6.08 23.32
CA ILE A 25 -5.41 -5.17 22.53
C ILE A 25 -4.54 -5.98 21.55
N VAL A 26 -3.85 -7.02 22.02
CA VAL A 26 -2.98 -7.85 21.17
C VAL A 26 -3.76 -8.49 20.03
N ILE A 27 -4.94 -9.05 20.31
CA ILE A 27 -5.79 -9.64 19.27
C ILE A 27 -6.25 -8.58 18.28
N LEU A 28 -6.77 -7.44 18.78
CA LEU A 28 -7.28 -6.38 17.93
C LEU A 28 -6.18 -5.78 17.05
N THR A 29 -5.00 -5.50 17.62
CA THR A 29 -3.84 -5.02 16.89
C THR A 29 -3.34 -6.04 15.88
N GLY A 30 -3.29 -7.33 16.24
CA GLY A 30 -2.91 -8.39 15.30
C GLY A 30 -3.85 -8.45 14.09
N VAL A 31 -5.17 -8.41 14.34
CA VAL A 31 -6.19 -8.40 13.29
C VAL A 31 -6.08 -7.15 12.42
N THR A 32 -5.93 -5.96 13.00
CA THR A 32 -5.84 -4.70 12.25
C THR A 32 -4.52 -4.58 11.47
N VAL A 33 -3.42 -5.08 12.01
CA VAL A 33 -2.13 -5.14 11.30
C VAL A 33 -2.22 -6.15 10.15
N ILE A 34 -2.77 -7.34 10.36
CA ILE A 34 -2.91 -8.34 9.28
C ILE A 34 -3.89 -7.85 8.20
N LEU A 35 -5.00 -7.23 8.56
CA LEU A 35 -5.93 -6.66 7.56
C LEU A 35 -5.36 -5.41 6.88
N GLY A 36 -4.72 -4.52 7.63
CA GLY A 36 -4.13 -3.28 7.12
C GLY A 36 -2.91 -3.52 6.24
N TYR A 37 -1.90 -4.24 6.75
CA TYR A 37 -0.71 -4.63 5.99
C TYR A 37 -0.99 -5.76 5.00
N GLY A 38 -1.94 -6.66 5.27
CA GLY A 38 -2.39 -7.64 4.29
C GLY A 38 -3.02 -6.97 3.08
N GLY A 39 -3.69 -5.83 3.25
CA GLY A 39 -4.12 -4.97 2.15
C GLY A 39 -2.96 -4.55 1.27
N TRP A 40 -1.81 -4.15 1.83
CA TRP A 40 -0.60 -3.85 1.05
C TRP A 40 -0.08 -5.05 0.27
N ILE A 41 -0.05 -6.23 0.90
CA ILE A 41 0.40 -7.47 0.23
C ILE A 41 -0.52 -7.83 -0.93
N VAL A 42 -1.84 -7.79 -0.73
CA VAL A 42 -2.83 -8.04 -1.77
C VAL A 42 -2.71 -7.02 -2.89
N LEU A 43 -2.66 -5.72 -2.58
CA LEU A 43 -2.50 -4.66 -3.58
C LEU A 43 -1.19 -4.80 -4.37
N THR A 44 -0.09 -5.15 -3.69
CA THR A 44 1.21 -5.37 -4.33
C THR A 44 1.18 -6.59 -5.25
N PHE A 45 0.55 -7.68 -4.80
CA PHE A 45 0.42 -8.90 -5.59
C PHE A 45 -0.48 -8.67 -6.81
N THR A 46 -1.63 -8.01 -6.62
CA THR A 46 -2.52 -7.61 -7.72
C THR A 46 -1.84 -6.65 -8.68
N ALA A 47 -1.02 -5.71 -8.21
CA ALA A 47 -0.27 -4.81 -9.10
C ALA A 47 0.78 -5.58 -9.91
N LYS A 48 1.52 -6.51 -9.29
CA LYS A 48 2.55 -7.30 -9.99
C LYS A 48 1.98 -8.35 -10.94
N VAL A 49 0.93 -9.06 -10.55
CA VAL A 49 0.30 -10.11 -11.38
C VAL A 49 -0.69 -9.52 -12.37
N GLY A 50 -1.43 -8.51 -11.94
CA GLY A 50 -2.40 -7.80 -12.78
C GLY A 50 -1.73 -6.97 -13.86
N GLY A 51 -0.50 -6.48 -13.61
CA GLY A 51 0.56 -6.25 -14.60
C GLY A 51 0.13 -5.69 -15.96
N TYR A 52 -0.93 -4.87 -15.98
CA TYR A 52 -1.48 -4.38 -17.22
C TYR A 52 -0.49 -3.38 -17.75
N ASP A 53 0.24 -3.79 -18.76
CA ASP A 53 1.17 -2.97 -19.51
C ASP A 53 0.37 -2.42 -20.70
N PRO A 54 -0.27 -1.24 -20.54
CA PRO A 54 -1.21 -0.76 -21.53
C PRO A 54 -0.52 -0.60 -22.87
N THR A 55 -1.15 -1.12 -23.92
CA THR A 55 -0.76 -0.86 -25.29
C THR A 55 -1.53 0.34 -25.83
N THR A 56 -0.85 1.12 -26.65
CA THR A 56 -1.46 2.21 -27.41
C THR A 56 -2.37 1.64 -28.51
N ALA A 57 -3.18 2.48 -29.15
CA ALA A 57 -4.06 2.07 -30.26
C ALA A 57 -3.33 1.38 -31.43
N ASN A 58 -2.01 1.54 -31.51
CA ASN A 58 -1.14 0.97 -32.54
C ASN A 58 -0.40 -0.31 -32.07
N GLY A 59 -0.71 -0.82 -30.87
CA GLY A 59 -0.08 -2.02 -30.30
C GLY A 59 1.29 -1.80 -29.65
N GLU A 60 1.83 -0.58 -29.66
CA GLU A 60 3.07 -0.22 -28.96
C GLU A 60 2.82 -0.10 -27.45
N LEU A 61 3.74 -0.61 -26.63
CA LEU A 61 3.67 -0.48 -25.18
C LEU A 61 3.75 1.00 -24.77
N LEU A 62 2.82 1.42 -23.90
CA LEU A 62 2.74 2.80 -23.46
C LEU A 62 4.04 3.26 -22.79
N ARG A 63 4.73 2.38 -22.06
CA ARG A 63 6.01 2.70 -21.40
C ARG A 63 7.10 3.09 -22.40
N ASP A 64 7.24 2.36 -23.50
CA ASP A 64 8.30 2.58 -24.48
C ASP A 64 8.02 3.90 -25.23
N ARG A 65 6.74 4.16 -25.51
CA ARG A 65 6.29 5.41 -26.11
C ARG A 65 6.48 6.62 -25.18
N LEU A 66 6.17 6.48 -23.90
CA LEU A 66 6.39 7.53 -22.89
C LEU A 66 7.87 7.83 -22.69
N LEU A 67 8.73 6.79 -22.70
CA LEU A 67 10.18 6.95 -22.59
C LEU A 67 10.77 7.67 -23.81
N ALA A 68 10.28 7.36 -25.01
CA ALA A 68 10.75 8.01 -26.24
C ALA A 68 10.16 9.41 -26.46
N TRP A 69 9.07 9.76 -25.76
CA TRP A 69 8.34 11.02 -25.96
C TRP A 69 9.20 12.29 -25.80
N PRO A 70 10.03 12.45 -24.76
CA PRO A 70 10.84 13.66 -24.56
C PRO A 70 11.83 13.89 -25.70
N ASP A 71 12.49 12.84 -26.17
CA ASP A 71 13.48 12.94 -27.25
C ASP A 71 12.80 13.29 -28.57
N ARG A 72 11.69 12.62 -28.91
CA ARG A 72 10.91 12.95 -30.11
C ARG A 72 10.38 14.40 -30.06
N ASN A 73 9.93 14.87 -28.90
CA ASN A 73 9.41 16.23 -28.76
C ASN A 73 10.54 17.27 -28.86
N ARG A 74 11.72 16.96 -28.30
CA ARG A 74 12.92 17.78 -28.40
C ARG A 74 13.41 17.92 -29.85
N GLU A 75 13.30 16.88 -30.67
CA GLU A 75 13.61 16.95 -32.10
C GLU A 75 12.68 17.92 -32.85
N VAL A 76 11.38 17.92 -32.54
CA VAL A 76 10.42 18.87 -33.13
C VAL A 76 10.72 20.30 -32.72
N MET A 77 11.09 20.54 -31.46
CA MET A 77 11.49 21.87 -31.01
C MET A 77 12.77 22.34 -31.72
N ARG A 78 13.75 21.46 -31.93
CA ARG A 78 15.01 21.77 -32.64
C ARG A 78 14.81 22.04 -34.13
N SER A 79 13.80 21.42 -34.75
CA SER A 79 13.46 21.66 -36.15
C SER A 79 12.60 22.91 -36.35
N ASN A 80 12.31 23.69 -35.29
CA ASN A 80 11.33 24.77 -35.30
C ASN A 80 9.95 24.30 -35.85
N GLY A 81 9.54 23.07 -35.51
CA GLY A 81 8.27 22.50 -35.95
C GLY A 81 8.25 22.04 -37.42
N ARG A 82 9.39 21.92 -38.08
CA ARG A 82 9.48 21.44 -39.47
C ARG A 82 9.41 19.91 -39.61
N THR A 83 9.54 19.19 -38.50
CA THR A 83 9.31 17.74 -38.45
C THR A 83 7.92 17.45 -37.92
N ASN A 84 7.39 16.27 -38.28
CA ASN A 84 6.07 15.85 -37.82
C ASN A 84 6.03 15.76 -36.29
N LEU A 85 4.93 16.24 -35.71
CA LEU A 85 4.65 16.09 -34.29
C LEU A 85 4.61 14.60 -33.93
N PRO A 86 5.29 14.17 -32.84
CA PRO A 86 5.19 12.81 -32.39
C PRO A 86 3.75 12.51 -31.95
N LEU A 87 3.32 11.26 -32.12
CA LEU A 87 1.97 10.82 -31.76
C LEU A 87 1.80 10.81 -30.23
N LYS A 88 0.82 11.58 -29.73
CA LYS A 88 0.52 11.75 -28.29
C LYS A 88 0.65 10.41 -27.53
N PRO A 89 1.32 10.38 -26.37
CA PRO A 89 1.40 9.17 -25.56
C PRO A 89 0.00 8.70 -25.16
#